data_AF-A0A9E5WNA8-F1
#
_entry.id   AF-A0A9E5WNA8-F1
#
_cell.length_a   1.000
_cell.length_b   1.000
_cell.length_c   1.000
_cell.angle_alpha   90.00
_cell.angle_beta   90.00
_cell.angle_gamma   90.00
#
_symmetry.space_group_name_H-M   'P 1'
#
loop_
_entity.id
_entity.type
_entity.pdbx_description
1 polymer ?
#
loop_
_entity_poly.entity_id
_entity_poly.type
_entity_poly.pdbx_seq_one_letter_code
_entity_poly.pdbx_strand_id
1 'polypeptide(L)'
;WWERMGHRRYGSVQRLLIPADSGGSNSPRTRLWLWELQRFADETGMILEVCHYPSGTSKWNKIEHRLFCHITRNRQGVPLETLEIVVNLIGSTRTGEGLEVHAWLDERKYAKGRKISDAEFAEIYINRNKFHGEWNYEIHPKPE
;
A
#
# COMPACT_ATOMS: atom_id res chain seq x y z
N TRP A 1 8.96 0.85 -0.30
CA TRP A 1 9.05 -0.52 0.26
C TRP A 1 9.80 -1.47 -0.69
N TRP A 2 9.37 -1.60 -1.94
CA TRP A 2 9.93 -2.55 -2.92
C TRP A 2 11.46 -2.43 -3.06
N GLU A 3 11.97 -1.21 -3.31
CA GLU A 3 13.40 -0.90 -3.44
C GLU A 3 14.22 -1.21 -2.17
N ARG A 4 13.63 -1.03 -0.98
CA ARG A 4 14.38 -1.16 0.28
C ARG A 4 14.47 -2.62 0.75
N MET A 5 13.39 -3.39 0.60
CA MET A 5 13.31 -4.74 1.16
C MET A 5 12.59 -5.75 0.27
N GLY A 6 11.59 -5.32 -0.49
CA GLY A 6 10.70 -6.23 -1.23
C GLY A 6 11.47 -7.07 -2.25
N HIS A 7 12.19 -6.42 -3.17
CA HIS A 7 12.92 -7.11 -4.25
C HIS A 7 14.00 -8.08 -3.72
N ARG A 8 14.72 -7.76 -2.63
CA ARG A 8 15.73 -8.67 -2.06
C ARG A 8 15.10 -9.89 -1.39
N ARG A 9 13.92 -9.71 -0.78
CA ARG A 9 13.24 -10.77 -0.03
C ARG A 9 12.49 -11.74 -0.94
N TYR A 10 11.92 -11.24 -2.02
CA TYR A 10 11.07 -12.03 -2.91
C TYR A 10 11.69 -12.31 -4.28
N GLY A 11 12.82 -11.69 -4.62
CA GLY A 11 13.52 -11.91 -5.89
C GLY A 11 12.74 -11.36 -7.08
N SER A 12 12.83 -12.07 -8.21
CA SER A 12 12.04 -11.77 -9.41
C SER A 12 10.64 -12.38 -9.26
N VAL A 13 9.64 -11.51 -9.14
CA VAL A 13 8.22 -11.91 -9.08
C VAL A 13 7.48 -11.25 -10.23
N GLN A 14 6.51 -11.96 -10.81
CA GLN A 14 5.71 -11.46 -11.93
C GLN A 14 4.40 -10.79 -11.47
N ARG A 15 4.01 -11.01 -10.20
CA ARG A 15 2.72 -10.58 -9.66
C ARG A 15 2.81 -10.17 -8.20
N LEU A 16 2.12 -9.09 -7.83
CA LEU A 16 1.97 -8.61 -6.47
C LEU A 16 0.49 -8.53 -6.09
N LEU A 17 0.09 -9.29 -5.06
CA LEU A 17 -1.25 -9.21 -4.47
C LEU A 17 -1.31 -8.10 -3.41
N ILE A 18 -2.25 -7.17 -3.55
CA ILE A 18 -2.46 -6.03 -2.66
C ILE A 18 -3.87 -6.14 -2.05
N PRO A 19 -4.01 -6.69 -0.83
CA PRO A 19 -5.23 -6.56 -0.06
C PRO A 19 -5.35 -5.12 0.47
N ALA A 20 -6.37 -4.39 0.04
CA ALA A 20 -6.56 -2.98 0.37
C ALA A 20 -7.93 -2.73 0.98
N ASP A 21 -8.03 -1.78 1.91
CA ASP A 21 -9.33 -1.19 2.23
C ASP A 21 -9.83 -0.33 1.06
N SER A 22 -11.11 0.04 1.10
CA SER A 22 -11.77 0.77 0.00
C SER A 22 -11.96 2.27 0.31
N GLY A 23 -11.15 2.82 1.23
CA GLY A 23 -11.40 4.11 1.87
C GLY A 23 -10.52 5.26 1.35
N GLY A 24 -11.10 6.44 1.15
CA GLY A 24 -10.33 7.66 0.87
C GLY A 24 -9.38 7.54 -0.32
N SER A 25 -8.07 7.58 -0.04
CA SER A 25 -7.03 7.71 -1.06
C SER A 25 -6.76 6.44 -1.87
N ASN A 26 -7.03 5.25 -1.34
CA ASN A 26 -6.85 3.98 -2.06
C ASN A 26 -8.17 3.39 -2.56
N SER A 27 -9.25 4.17 -2.55
CA SER A 27 -10.54 3.73 -3.11
C SER A 27 -10.38 3.25 -4.56
N PRO A 28 -11.09 2.18 -4.97
CA PRO A 28 -11.06 1.68 -6.35
C PRO A 28 -11.58 2.68 -7.38
N ARG A 29 -12.23 3.77 -6.93
CA ARG A 29 -12.73 4.87 -7.77
C ARG A 29 -11.75 6.03 -7.89
N THR A 30 -10.67 6.04 -7.11
CA THR A 30 -9.74 7.17 -7.08
C THR A 30 -8.78 7.08 -8.27
N ARG A 31 -8.88 8.03 -9.21
CA ARG A 31 -8.04 8.04 -10.42
C ARG A 31 -6.54 8.08 -10.10
N LEU A 32 -6.15 8.89 -9.11
CA LEU A 32 -4.76 9.01 -8.68
C LEU A 32 -4.21 7.68 -8.14
N TRP A 33 -5.03 6.92 -7.42
CA TRP A 33 -4.64 5.59 -6.93
C TRP A 33 -4.36 4.64 -8.08
N LEU A 34 -5.30 4.52 -9.02
CA LEU A 34 -5.14 3.67 -10.20
C LEU A 34 -3.94 4.10 -11.06
N TRP A 35 -3.72 5.41 -11.19
CA TRP A 35 -2.58 5.95 -11.93
C TRP A 35 -1.24 5.64 -11.28
N GLU A 36 -1.09 5.83 -9.96
CA GLU A 36 0.17 5.47 -9.28
C GLU A 36 0.40 3.96 -9.25
N LEU A 37 -0.66 3.14 -9.23
CA LEU A 37 -0.53 1.70 -9.44
C LEU A 37 -0.04 1.38 -10.85
N GLN A 38 -0.54 2.04 -11.89
CA GLN A 38 -0.04 1.87 -13.25
C GLN A 38 1.45 2.20 -13.33
N ARG A 39 1.87 3.34 -12.80
CA ARG A 39 3.27 3.73 -12.77
C ARG A 39 4.14 2.72 -12.04
N PHE A 40 3.67 2.21 -10.90
CA PHE A 40 4.39 1.18 -10.16
C PHE A 40 4.46 -0.15 -10.92
N ALA A 41 3.39 -0.55 -11.61
CA ALA A 41 3.38 -1.73 -12.48
C ALA A 41 4.40 -1.57 -13.62
N ASP A 42 4.40 -0.43 -14.30
CA ASP A 42 5.33 -0.10 -15.39
C ASP A 42 6.78 -0.10 -14.91
N GLU A 43 7.05 0.54 -13.76
CA GLU A 43 8.41 0.62 -13.18
C GLU A 43 8.95 -0.76 -12.76
N THR A 44 8.08 -1.70 -12.39
CA THR A 44 8.49 -2.99 -11.84
C THR A 44 8.31 -4.17 -12.78
N GLY A 45 7.55 -4.00 -13.87
CA GLY A 45 7.12 -5.09 -14.76
C GLY A 45 6.18 -6.09 -14.09
N MET A 46 5.63 -5.78 -12.92
CA MET A 46 4.75 -6.68 -12.18
C MET A 46 3.28 -6.45 -12.50
N ILE A 47 2.50 -7.54 -12.56
CA ILE A 47 1.04 -7.47 -12.49
C ILE A 47 0.63 -7.15 -11.05
N LEU A 48 -0.08 -6.06 -10.83
CA LEU A 48 -0.60 -5.70 -9.51
C LEU A 48 -2.04 -6.18 -9.39
N GLU A 49 -2.30 -7.18 -8.57
CA GLU A 49 -3.66 -7.66 -8.30
C GLU A 49 -4.17 -7.00 -7.01
N VAL A 50 -5.17 -6.14 -7.13
CA VAL A 50 -5.74 -5.40 -6.00
C VAL A 50 -7.07 -6.03 -5.61
N CYS A 51 -7.13 -6.49 -4.36
CA CYS A 51 -8.31 -7.10 -3.77
C CYS A 51 -8.81 -6.21 -2.63
N HIS A 52 -9.95 -5.60 -2.84
CA HIS A 52 -10.51 -4.66 -1.90
C HIS A 52 -11.42 -5.35 -0.87
N TYR A 53 -11.25 -4.96 0.39
CA TYR A 53 -12.18 -5.33 1.46
C TYR A 53 -13.53 -4.59 1.27
N PRO A 54 -14.67 -5.28 1.45
CA PRO A 54 -15.98 -4.63 1.44
C PRO A 54 -16.11 -3.48 2.44
N SER A 55 -17.05 -2.57 2.21
CA SER A 55 -17.31 -1.47 3.16
C SER A 55 -17.61 -2.01 4.57
N GLY A 56 -17.04 -1.36 5.59
CA GLY A 56 -17.22 -1.76 7.00
C GLY A 56 -16.43 -3.01 7.42
N THR A 57 -15.52 -3.52 6.58
CA THR A 57 -14.76 -4.75 6.85
C THR A 57 -13.27 -4.52 7.14
N SER A 58 -12.85 -3.28 7.44
CA SER A 58 -11.45 -2.96 7.79
C SER A 58 -10.89 -3.78 8.95
N LYS A 59 -11.75 -4.22 9.89
CA LYS A 59 -11.38 -5.16 10.97
C LYS A 59 -10.83 -6.51 10.46
N TRP A 60 -11.04 -6.86 9.20
CA TRP A 60 -10.50 -8.08 8.62
C TRP A 60 -9.15 -7.86 7.93
N ASN A 61 -8.70 -6.61 7.83
CA ASN A 61 -7.35 -6.30 7.39
C ASN A 61 -6.35 -6.78 8.45
N LYS A 62 -5.44 -7.66 8.03
CA LYS A 62 -4.43 -8.25 8.93
C LYS A 62 -3.59 -7.18 9.61
N ILE A 63 -3.35 -6.04 8.96
CA ILE A 63 -2.50 -4.97 9.53
C ILE A 63 -3.04 -4.44 10.86
N GLU A 64 -4.37 -4.35 11.01
CA GLU A 64 -5.02 -3.88 12.24
C GLU A 64 -4.70 -4.79 13.43
N HIS A 65 -4.74 -6.11 13.20
CA HIS A 65 -4.63 -7.12 14.26
C HIS A 65 -3.24 -7.73 14.40
N ARG A 66 -2.34 -7.56 13.42
CA ARG A 66 -0.99 -8.14 13.40
C ARG A 66 0.12 -7.11 13.48
N LEU A 67 -0.16 -5.82 13.26
CA LEU A 67 0.85 -4.77 13.27
C LEU A 67 0.46 -3.61 14.20
N PHE A 68 -0.67 -2.95 13.93
CA PHE A 68 -1.04 -1.72 14.65
C PHE A 68 -1.34 -1.93 16.13
N CYS A 69 -1.88 -3.09 16.51
CA CYS A 69 -2.08 -3.45 17.91
C CYS A 69 -0.77 -3.47 18.70
N HIS A 70 0.32 -3.98 18.12
CA HIS A 70 1.63 -4.06 18.75
C HIS A 70 2.31 -2.70 18.81
N ILE A 71 2.25 -1.91 17.73
CA ILE A 71 2.75 -0.51 17.72
C ILE A 71 2.02 0.33 18.78
N THR A 72 0.69 0.16 18.89
CA THR A 72 -0.12 0.87 19.89
C THR A 72 0.22 0.48 21.32
N ARG A 73 0.57 -0.79 21.56
CA ARG A 73 1.06 -1.22 22.88
C ARG A 73 2.45 -0.64 23.17
N ASN A 74 3.34 -0.62 22.17
CA ASN A 74 4.69 -0.09 22.30
C ASN A 74 4.71 1.42 22.58
N ARG A 75 3.75 2.18 22.05
CA ARG A 75 3.67 3.65 22.23
C ARG A 75 3.12 4.11 23.57
N GLN A 76 2.59 3.20 24.39
CA GLN A 76 1.82 3.57 25.57
C GLN A 76 2.70 4.32 26.58
N GLY A 77 2.37 5.58 26.85
CA GLY A 77 3.09 6.43 27.81
C GLY A 77 4.30 7.19 27.25
N VAL A 78 4.54 7.16 25.93
CA VAL A 78 5.63 7.92 25.29
C VAL A 78 5.09 9.16 24.57
N PRO A 79 5.52 10.38 24.94
CA PRO A 79 5.22 11.60 24.20
C PRO A 79 5.80 11.56 22.78
N LEU A 80 4.96 11.81 21.77
CA LEU A 80 5.36 11.80 20.35
C LEU A 80 5.74 13.21 19.88
N GLU A 81 6.84 13.74 20.40
CA GLU A 81 7.22 15.15 20.22
C GLU A 81 8.01 15.43 18.93
N THR A 82 8.70 14.43 18.40
CA THR A 82 9.49 14.56 17.18
C THR A 82 9.24 13.39 16.22
N LEU A 83 9.45 13.62 14.92
CA LEU A 83 9.38 12.57 13.91
C LEU A 83 10.37 11.43 14.19
N GLU A 84 11.55 11.77 14.70
CA GLU A 84 12.56 10.78 15.11
C GLU A 84 12.04 9.87 16.21
N ILE A 85 11.41 10.42 17.25
CA ILE A 85 10.78 9.62 18.32
C ILE A 85 9.73 8.68 17.72
N VAL A 86 8.86 9.18 16.84
CA VAL A 86 7.82 8.38 16.18
C VAL A 86 8.43 7.22 15.38
N VAL A 87 9.44 7.50 14.55
CA VAL A 87 10.09 6.48 13.71
C VAL A 87 10.79 5.43 14.56
N ASN A 88 11.57 5.85 15.56
CA ASN A 88 12.28 4.93 16.47
C ASN A 88 11.31 4.08 17.28
N LEU A 89 10.18 4.64 17.71
CA LEU A 89 9.17 3.92 18.47
C LEU A 89 8.43 2.89 17.62
N ILE A 90 8.06 3.24 16.38
CA ILE A 90 7.44 2.26 15.48
C ILE A 90 8.45 1.15 15.16
N GLY A 91 9.69 1.51 14.81
CA GLY A 91 10.75 0.58 14.44
C GLY A 91 11.28 -0.31 15.57
N SER A 92 11.04 0.04 16.84
CA SER A 92 11.40 -0.81 17.98
C SER A 92 10.35 -1.89 18.30
N THR A 93 9.21 -1.89 17.61
CA THR A 93 8.13 -2.85 17.85
C THR A 93 8.56 -4.26 17.44
N ARG A 94 8.63 -5.17 18.42
CA ARG A 94 8.93 -6.59 18.24
C ARG A 94 7.99 -7.47 19.07
N THR A 95 7.78 -8.72 18.65
CA THR A 95 7.05 -9.73 19.44
C THR A 95 7.86 -11.01 19.62
N GLY A 96 7.54 -11.80 20.66
CA GLY A 96 8.21 -13.08 20.92
C GLY A 96 7.97 -14.12 19.82
N GLU A 97 6.87 -13.97 19.07
CA GLU A 97 6.47 -14.82 17.95
C GLU A 97 7.13 -14.40 16.62
N GLY A 98 8.05 -13.42 16.63
CA GLY A 98 8.90 -13.09 15.49
C GLY A 98 8.45 -11.91 14.63
N LEU A 99 7.49 -11.08 15.08
CA LEU A 99 7.21 -9.82 14.39
C LEU A 99 8.40 -8.86 14.55
N GLU A 100 8.88 -8.30 13.44
CA GLU A 100 9.83 -7.19 13.39
C GLU A 100 9.28 -6.07 12.52
N VAL A 101 9.22 -4.86 13.08
CA VAL A 101 8.73 -3.67 12.37
C VAL A 101 9.91 -2.81 11.96
N HIS A 102 9.95 -2.43 10.69
CA HIS A 102 10.89 -1.43 10.19
C HIS A 102 10.13 -0.17 9.80
N ALA A 103 10.59 0.97 10.30
CA ALA A 103 10.01 2.27 10.02
C ALA A 103 11.08 3.20 9.45
N TRP A 104 10.66 4.07 8.52
CA TRP A 104 11.52 5.07 7.91
C TRP A 104 10.74 6.36 7.74
N LEU A 105 11.42 7.49 7.87
CA LEU A 105 10.86 8.78 7.50
C LEU A 105 10.83 8.92 5.97
N ASP A 106 9.68 9.27 5.42
CA ASP A 106 9.55 9.70 4.03
C ASP A 106 9.54 11.23 3.98
N GLU A 107 10.64 11.82 3.52
CA GLU A 107 10.81 13.28 3.40
C GLU A 107 10.33 13.82 2.04
N ARG A 108 9.80 12.95 1.17
CA ARG A 108 9.27 13.37 -0.13
C ARG A 108 8.12 14.34 0.07
N LYS A 109 8.13 15.40 -0.74
CA LYS A 109 7.05 16.40 -0.78
C LYS A 109 6.00 15.95 -1.79
N TYR A 110 4.78 15.73 -1.31
CA TYR A 110 3.65 15.36 -2.15
C TYR A 110 2.77 16.59 -2.43
N ALA A 111 2.63 16.95 -3.70
CA ALA A 111 1.74 18.03 -4.12
C ALA A 111 0.28 17.65 -3.84
N LYS A 112 -0.45 18.55 -3.17
CA LYS A 112 -1.88 18.35 -2.89
C LYS A 112 -2.72 18.63 -4.13
N GLY A 113 -3.87 17.97 -4.23
CA GLY A 113 -4.88 18.27 -5.26
C GLY A 113 -4.48 17.85 -6.68
N ARG A 114 -3.52 16.93 -6.84
CA ARG A 114 -3.19 16.37 -8.14
C ARG A 114 -4.42 15.72 -8.76
N LYS A 115 -4.81 16.22 -9.93
CA LYS A 115 -5.88 15.65 -10.75
C LYS A 115 -5.25 14.83 -11.86
N ILE A 116 -5.82 13.66 -12.12
CA ILE A 116 -5.50 12.85 -13.29
C ILE A 116 -6.46 13.27 -14.40
N SER A 117 -5.91 13.63 -15.55
CA SER A 117 -6.64 13.99 -16.75
C SER A 117 -7.33 12.77 -17.38
N ASP A 118 -8.23 13.00 -18.31
CA ASP A 118 -8.90 11.92 -19.04
C ASP A 118 -7.94 11.14 -19.94
N ALA A 119 -6.93 11.82 -20.50
CA ALA A 119 -5.87 11.19 -21.27
C ALA A 119 -5.04 10.24 -20.39
N GLU A 120 -4.49 10.72 -19.26
CA GLU A 120 -3.71 9.87 -18.34
C GLU A 120 -4.54 8.68 -17.85
N PHE A 121 -5.83 8.88 -17.54
CA PHE A 121 -6.67 7.81 -17.05
C PHE A 121 -7.00 6.76 -18.11
N ALA A 122 -7.12 7.17 -19.38
CA ALA A 122 -7.35 6.25 -20.49
C ALA A 122 -6.14 5.34 -20.75
N GLU A 123 -4.95 5.74 -20.31
CA GLU A 123 -3.74 4.93 -20.42
C GLU A 123 -3.59 3.85 -19.33
N ILE A 124 -4.56 3.69 -18.42
CA ILE A 124 -4.49 2.68 -17.36
C ILE A 124 -4.90 1.31 -17.92
N TYR A 125 -3.99 0.33 -17.85
CA TYR A 125 -4.18 -1.05 -18.29
C TYR A 125 -4.81 -1.87 -17.16
N ILE A 126 -6.09 -1.60 -16.92
CA ILE A 126 -6.89 -2.25 -15.88
C ILE A 126 -7.70 -3.43 -16.43
N ASN A 127 -7.50 -4.60 -15.84
CA ASN A 127 -8.33 -5.79 -16.05
C ASN A 127 -9.22 -6.01 -14.81
N ARG A 128 -10.53 -5.90 -14.95
CA ARG A 128 -11.46 -6.06 -13.81
C ARG A 128 -11.74 -7.53 -13.54
N ASN A 129 -11.72 -7.92 -12.26
CA ASN A 129 -11.97 -9.31 -11.87
C ASN A 129 -13.43 -9.70 -12.13
N LYS A 130 -13.66 -11.00 -12.42
CA LYS A 130 -15.02 -11.54 -12.58
C LYS A 130 -15.85 -11.43 -11.30
N PHE A 131 -15.20 -11.61 -10.14
CA PHE A 131 -15.82 -11.46 -8.83
C PHE A 131 -15.61 -10.04 -8.32
N HIS A 132 -16.71 -9.28 -8.30
CA HIS A 132 -16.74 -7.90 -7.89
C HIS A 132 -15.71 -6.99 -8.60
N GLY A 133 -15.73 -6.97 -9.93
CA GLY A 133 -14.83 -6.14 -10.75
C GLY A 133 -14.98 -4.62 -10.55
N GLU A 134 -16.05 -4.18 -9.88
CA GLU A 134 -16.23 -2.78 -9.47
C GLU A 134 -15.16 -2.32 -8.49
N TRP A 135 -14.62 -3.23 -7.67
CA TRP A 135 -13.58 -2.94 -6.69
C TRP A 135 -12.38 -3.89 -6.73
N ASN A 136 -12.41 -5.01 -7.47
CA ASN A 136 -11.27 -5.93 -7.58
C ASN A 136 -10.74 -5.93 -9.01
N TYR A 137 -9.44 -5.75 -9.17
CA TYR A 137 -8.84 -5.56 -10.49
C TYR A 137 -7.36 -5.87 -10.48
N GLU A 138 -6.84 -6.15 -11.68
CA GLU A 138 -5.43 -6.23 -11.97
C GLU A 138 -5.00 -4.99 -12.75
N ILE A 139 -3.84 -4.43 -12.42
CA ILE A 139 -3.12 -3.46 -13.23
C ILE A 139 -1.95 -4.18 -13.89
N HIS A 140 -1.93 -4.14 -15.22
CA HIS A 140 -0.89 -4.77 -16.02
C HIS A 140 0.16 -3.71 -16.40
N PRO A 141 1.46 -4.08 -16.44
CA PRO A 141 2.48 -3.20 -16.98
C PRO A 141 2.18 -2.93 -18.46
N LYS A 142 2.43 -1.70 -18.92
CA LYS A 142 2.31 -1.37 -20.34
C LYS A 142 3.34 -2.19 -21.15
N PRO A 143 2.94 -2.76 -22.30
CA PRO A 143 3.91 -3.33 -23.23
C PRO A 143 4.85 -2.23 -23.74
N GLU A 144 6.13 -2.56 -23.90
CA GLU A 144 7.14 -1.71 -24.57
C GLU A 144 6.80 -1.45 -26.04
#